data_AF-A0A7Y3BW66-F1
#
_entry.id   AF-A0A7Y3BW66-F1
#
_cell.length_a   1.000
_cell.length_b   1.000
_cell.length_c   1.000
_cell.angle_alpha   90.00
_cell.angle_beta   90.00
_cell.angle_gamma   90.00
#
_symmetry.space_group_name_H-M   'P 1'
#
loop_
_entity.id
_entity.type
_entity.pdbx_description
1 polymer ?
#
loop_
_entity_poly.entity_id
_entity_poly.type
_entity_poly.pdbx_seq_one_letter_code
_entity_poly.pdbx_strand_id
1 'polypeptide(L)'
;DHDVHLDLALEMAEADLAKRTDAGAWDAYAWALYKNDRAADALQASEKALSSGMQDAGFFYRAAVIRQAVGDDERAADLLERALELSPRFHPLHAEAAERLLAEVR
;
A
#
# COMPACT_ATOMS: atom_id res chain seq x y z
N ASP A 1 -15.58 -0.35 -13.98
CA ASP A 1 -14.89 -1.54 -14.53
C ASP A 1 -13.71 -2.06 -13.71
N HIS A 2 -13.63 -1.84 -12.39
CA HIS A 2 -12.34 -1.94 -11.67
C HIS A 2 -12.17 -3.09 -10.66
N ASP A 3 -13.03 -4.11 -10.64
CA ASP A 3 -12.85 -5.29 -9.76
C ASP A 3 -13.10 -6.64 -10.47
N VAL A 4 -13.17 -6.67 -11.81
CA VAL A 4 -13.66 -7.87 -12.54
C VAL A 4 -12.60 -8.99 -12.63
N HIS A 5 -11.33 -8.72 -12.34
CA HIS A 5 -10.26 -9.73 -12.37
C HIS A 5 -9.24 -9.54 -11.25
N LEU A 6 -9.69 -9.49 -9.99
CA LEU A 6 -8.81 -9.40 -8.82
C LEU A 6 -7.84 -10.59 -8.73
N ASP A 7 -8.32 -11.80 -9.07
CA ASP A 7 -7.49 -13.00 -9.17
C ASP A 7 -6.37 -12.84 -10.21
N LEU A 8 -6.71 -12.33 -11.40
CA LEU A 8 -5.74 -12.09 -12.46
C LEU A 8 -4.70 -11.03 -12.04
N ALA A 9 -5.15 -9.98 -11.32
CA ALA A 9 -4.24 -8.96 -10.81
C ALA A 9 -3.24 -9.55 -9.81
N LEU A 10 -3.67 -10.50 -8.99
CA LEU A 10 -2.81 -11.24 -8.08
C LEU A 10 -1.83 -12.13 -8.85
N GLU A 11 -2.30 -12.93 -9.81
CA GLU A 11 -1.44 -13.78 -10.66
C GLU A 11 -0.37 -12.97 -11.39
N MET A 12 -0.75 -11.82 -11.95
CA MET A 12 0.18 -10.91 -12.62
C MET A 12 1.22 -10.34 -11.67
N ALA A 13 0.81 -9.95 -10.45
CA ALA A 13 1.73 -9.44 -9.44
C ALA A 13 2.69 -10.53 -8.94
N GLU A 14 2.23 -11.76 -8.76
CA GLU A 14 3.08 -12.91 -8.42
C GLU A 14 4.10 -13.20 -9.52
N ALA A 15 3.66 -13.15 -10.79
CA ALA A 15 4.54 -13.37 -11.94
C ALA A 15 5.58 -12.24 -12.11
N ASP A 16 5.25 -10.98 -11.78
CA ASP A 16 6.22 -9.88 -11.78
C ASP A 16 7.19 -9.99 -10.61
N LEU A 17 6.70 -10.35 -9.42
CA LEU A 17 7.52 -10.56 -8.23
C LEU A 17 8.54 -11.71 -8.40
N ALA A 18 8.15 -12.76 -9.12
CA ALA A 18 9.05 -13.85 -9.49
C ALA A 18 10.19 -13.41 -10.42
N LYS A 19 9.99 -12.33 -11.18
CA LYS A 19 11.00 -11.78 -12.11
C LYS A 19 11.84 -10.69 -11.46
N ARG A 20 11.25 -9.85 -10.60
CA ARG A 20 11.94 -8.80 -9.86
C ARG A 20 11.43 -8.76 -8.42
N THR A 21 12.35 -8.65 -7.47
CA THR A 21 12.01 -8.54 -6.04
C THR A 21 12.39 -7.16 -5.50
N ASP A 22 12.14 -6.12 -6.30
CA ASP A 22 12.36 -4.72 -5.89
C ASP A 22 11.17 -4.17 -5.09
N ALA A 23 11.33 -2.96 -4.57
CA ALA A 23 10.32 -2.33 -3.73
C ALA A 23 8.96 -2.19 -4.43
N GLY A 24 8.97 -1.91 -5.75
CA GLY A 24 7.74 -1.73 -6.53
C GLY A 24 7.01 -3.03 -6.78
N ALA A 25 7.72 -4.13 -7.06
CA ALA A 25 7.08 -5.43 -7.22
C ALA A 25 6.49 -5.94 -5.90
N TRP A 26 7.18 -5.75 -4.77
CA TRP A 26 6.62 -6.09 -3.46
C TRP A 26 5.39 -5.25 -3.11
N ASP A 27 5.39 -3.96 -3.42
CA ASP A 27 4.26 -3.07 -3.19
C ASP A 27 3.07 -3.42 -4.09
N ALA A 28 3.29 -3.70 -5.38
CA ALA A 28 2.24 -4.14 -6.29
C ALA A 28 1.62 -5.47 -5.85
N TYR A 29 2.45 -6.41 -5.40
CA TYR A 29 1.99 -7.68 -4.84
C TYR A 29 1.17 -7.49 -3.56
N ALA A 30 1.65 -6.64 -2.63
CA ALA A 30 0.92 -6.30 -1.42
C ALA A 30 -0.47 -5.70 -1.73
N TRP A 31 -0.53 -4.78 -2.70
CA TRP A 31 -1.78 -4.15 -3.09
C TRP A 31 -2.76 -5.15 -3.74
N ALA A 32 -2.25 -6.06 -4.59
CA ALA A 32 -3.06 -7.11 -5.18
C ALA A 32 -3.61 -8.07 -4.10
N LEU A 33 -2.79 -8.47 -3.12
CA LEU A 33 -3.23 -9.29 -1.99
C LEU A 33 -4.32 -8.59 -1.18
N TYR A 34 -4.14 -7.31 -0.86
CA TYR A 34 -5.13 -6.53 -0.13
C TYR A 34 -6.47 -6.48 -0.87
N LYS A 35 -6.43 -6.21 -2.17
CA LYS A 35 -7.62 -6.15 -3.02
C LYS A 35 -8.31 -7.52 -3.17
N ASN A 36 -7.63 -8.63 -2.89
CA ASN A 36 -8.18 -9.99 -2.84
C ASN A 36 -8.53 -10.44 -1.42
N ASP A 37 -8.81 -9.50 -0.50
CA ASP A 37 -9.18 -9.77 0.90
C ASP A 37 -8.12 -10.55 1.72
N ARG A 38 -6.86 -10.56 1.26
CA ARG A 38 -5.73 -11.22 1.94
C ARG A 38 -4.87 -10.22 2.71
N ALA A 39 -5.50 -9.44 3.60
CA ALA A 39 -4.85 -8.33 4.31
C ALA A 39 -3.62 -8.74 5.15
N ALA A 40 -3.64 -9.92 5.78
CA ALA A 40 -2.50 -10.41 6.57
C ALA A 40 -1.27 -10.73 5.70
N ASP A 41 -1.47 -11.33 4.53
CA ASP A 41 -0.40 -11.60 3.58
C ASP A 41 0.09 -10.30 2.93
N ALA A 42 -0.85 -9.38 2.64
CA ALA A 42 -0.55 -8.06 2.12
C ALA A 42 0.37 -7.27 3.06
N LEU A 43 0.17 -7.38 4.38
CA LEU A 43 1.03 -6.75 5.38
C LEU A 43 2.48 -7.22 5.24
N GLN A 44 2.70 -8.53 5.15
CA GLN A 44 4.05 -9.10 5.02
C GLN A 44 4.75 -8.62 3.74
N ALA A 45 4.02 -8.58 2.62
CA ALA A 45 4.54 -8.06 1.35
C ALA A 45 4.81 -6.55 1.42
N SER A 46 3.93 -5.78 2.06
CA SER A 46 4.09 -4.34 2.26
C SER A 46 5.34 -4.02 3.10
N GLU A 47 5.62 -4.80 4.15
CA GLU A 47 6.83 -4.65 4.96
C GLU A 47 8.10 -4.91 4.16
N LYS A 48 8.09 -5.90 3.25
CA LYS A 48 9.19 -6.13 2.31
C LYS A 48 9.42 -4.91 1.42
N ALA A 49 8.35 -4.32 0.87
CA ALA A 49 8.44 -3.11 0.06
C ALA A 49 9.05 -1.94 0.84
N LEU A 50 8.58 -1.70 2.07
CA LEU A 50 9.05 -0.61 2.94
C LEU A 50 10.50 -0.80 3.40
N SER A 51 10.98 -2.03 3.54
CA SER A 51 12.38 -2.33 3.93
C SER A 51 13.43 -1.81 2.95
N SER A 52 13.02 -1.50 1.71
CA SER A 52 13.89 -0.87 0.70
C SER A 52 14.32 0.55 1.05
N GLY A 53 13.62 1.20 1.99
CA GLY A 53 13.85 2.60 2.35
C GLY A 53 13.35 3.61 1.30
N MET A 54 12.62 3.15 0.27
CA MET A 54 12.05 4.04 -0.73
C MET A 54 11.09 5.04 -0.09
N GLN A 55 11.34 6.33 -0.34
CA GLN A 55 10.48 7.42 0.11
C GLN A 55 9.53 7.82 -1.01
N ASP A 56 8.45 7.06 -1.13
CA ASP A 56 7.38 7.35 -2.07
C ASP A 56 6.04 7.46 -1.35
N ALA A 57 5.34 8.56 -1.61
CA ALA A 57 4.10 8.88 -0.92
C ALA A 57 2.99 7.87 -1.25
N GLY A 58 2.99 7.31 -2.47
CA GLY A 58 2.06 6.27 -2.86
C GLY A 58 2.30 4.95 -2.12
N PHE A 59 3.57 4.62 -1.85
CA PHE A 59 3.95 3.43 -1.09
C PHE A 59 3.49 3.56 0.37
N PHE A 60 3.75 4.71 1.00
CA PHE A 60 3.30 4.95 2.37
C PHE A 60 1.78 4.95 2.48
N TYR A 61 1.06 5.56 1.53
CA TYR A 61 -0.40 5.52 1.50
C TYR A 61 -0.95 4.09 1.40
N ARG A 62 -0.48 3.28 0.44
CA ARG A 62 -0.94 1.88 0.29
C ARG A 62 -0.60 1.03 1.50
N ALA A 63 0.60 1.19 2.06
CA ALA A 63 0.99 0.50 3.28
C ALA A 63 0.09 0.88 4.47
N ALA A 64 -0.30 2.15 4.59
CA ALA A 64 -1.23 2.60 5.63
C ALA A 64 -2.63 1.97 5.48
N VAL A 65 -3.15 1.90 4.26
CA VAL A 65 -4.43 1.23 3.98
C VAL A 65 -4.38 -0.24 4.40
N ILE A 66 -3.29 -0.94 4.08
CA ILE A 66 -3.10 -2.35 4.47
C ILE A 66 -3.02 -2.49 6.00
N ARG A 67 -2.33 -1.56 6.68
CA ARG A 67 -2.19 -1.53 8.14
C ARG A 67 -3.53 -1.31 8.83
N GLN A 68 -4.34 -0.37 8.36
CA GLN A 68 -5.72 -0.19 8.84
C GLN A 68 -6.53 -1.48 8.67
N ALA A 69 -6.43 -2.15 7.52
CA ALA A 69 -7.20 -3.36 7.23
C ALA A 69 -6.91 -4.53 8.20
N VAL A 70 -5.73 -4.55 8.82
CA VAL A 70 -5.36 -5.51 9.87
C VAL A 70 -5.57 -4.98 11.29
N GLY A 71 -6.12 -3.77 11.45
CA GLY A 71 -6.38 -3.10 12.73
C GLY A 71 -5.17 -2.42 13.38
N ASP A 72 -4.10 -2.17 12.61
CA ASP A 72 -2.90 -1.47 13.07
C ASP A 72 -2.99 0.03 12.77
N ASP A 73 -3.96 0.69 13.40
CA ASP A 73 -4.32 2.09 13.16
C ASP A 73 -3.19 3.06 13.55
N GLU A 74 -2.43 2.75 14.60
CA GLU A 74 -1.28 3.56 15.04
C GLU A 74 -0.24 3.67 13.92
N ARG A 75 0.18 2.54 13.35
CA ARG A 75 1.15 2.55 12.25
C ARG A 75 0.55 3.04 10.93
N ALA A 76 -0.75 2.87 10.73
CA ALA A 76 -1.43 3.47 9.58
C ALA A 76 -1.34 4.99 9.64
N ALA A 77 -1.61 5.60 10.79
CA ALA A 77 -1.49 7.04 11.00
C ALA A 77 -0.07 7.56 10.71
N ASP A 78 0.96 6.92 11.27
CA ASP A 78 2.37 7.27 11.03
C ASP A 78 2.73 7.29 9.53
N LEU A 79 2.25 6.30 8.79
CA LEU A 79 2.52 6.19 7.36
C LEU A 79 1.78 7.25 6.54
N LEU A 80 0.56 7.62 6.93
CA LEU A 80 -0.21 8.66 6.26
C LEU A 80 0.39 10.04 6.47
N GLU A 81 0.88 10.33 7.68
CA GLU A 81 1.62 11.56 7.96
C GLU A 81 2.86 11.66 7.07
N ARG A 82 3.66 10.59 7.00
CA ARG A 82 4.83 10.53 6.11
C ARG A 82 4.47 10.65 4.63
N ALA A 83 3.32 10.14 4.20
CA ALA A 83 2.86 10.29 2.83
C ALA A 83 2.54 11.76 2.51
N LEU A 84 1.85 12.44 3.42
CA LEU A 84 1.47 13.86 3.31
C LEU A 84 2.67 14.80 3.35
N GLU A 85 3.73 14.45 4.08
CA GLU A 85 4.96 15.26 4.17
C GLU A 85 5.75 15.36 2.84
N LEU A 86 5.59 14.42 1.90
CA LEU A 86 6.34 14.38 0.62
C LEU A 86 5.77 15.33 -0.47
N SER A 87 5.31 16.51 -0.06
CA SER A 87 4.29 17.41 -0.66
C SER A 87 4.46 18.01 -2.09
N PRO A 88 5.36 17.56 -2.99
CA PRO A 88 5.14 17.73 -4.45
C PRO A 88 4.88 16.42 -5.19
N ARG A 89 5.23 15.28 -4.60
CA ARG A 89 5.09 13.95 -5.20
C ARG A 89 3.76 13.29 -4.85
N PHE A 90 3.12 13.75 -3.79
CA PHE A 90 1.84 13.23 -3.38
C PHE A 90 0.72 13.92 -4.17
N HIS A 91 0.21 13.23 -5.17
CA HIS A 91 -0.85 13.73 -6.05
C HIS A 91 -2.05 14.21 -5.21
N PRO A 92 -2.70 15.34 -5.53
CA PRO A 92 -3.76 15.94 -4.70
C PRO A 92 -4.88 14.97 -4.32
N LEU A 93 -5.29 14.10 -5.24
CA LEU A 93 -6.30 13.05 -4.98
C LEU A 93 -5.86 12.03 -3.93
N HIS A 94 -4.57 11.68 -3.89
CA HIS A 94 -4.03 10.78 -2.88
C HIS A 94 -3.83 11.49 -1.54
N ALA A 95 -3.49 12.77 -1.55
CA ALA A 95 -3.44 13.60 -0.34
C ALA A 95 -4.80 13.68 0.35
N GLU A 96 -5.86 14.01 -0.38
CA GLU A 96 -7.21 14.05 0.19
C GLU A 96 -7.69 12.68 0.70
N ALA A 97 -7.35 11.60 0.00
CA ALA A 97 -7.67 10.24 0.46
C ALA A 97 -6.87 9.87 1.73
N ALA A 98 -5.62 10.30 1.83
CA ALA A 98 -4.79 10.05 3.00
C ALA A 98 -5.21 10.88 4.21
N GLU A 99 -5.57 12.15 4.03
CA GLU A 99 -6.11 12.99 5.11
C GLU A 99 -7.41 12.42 5.67
N ARG A 100 -8.31 11.95 4.79
CA ARG A 100 -9.55 11.29 5.22
C ARG A 100 -9.27 10.03 6.01
N LEU A 101 -8.40 9.15 5.49
CA LEU A 101 -8.04 7.93 6.19
C LEU A 101 -7.35 8.24 7.54
N LEU A 102 -6.47 9.25 7.59
CA LEU A 102 -5.79 9.66 8.81
C LEU A 102 -6.77 10.15 9.88
N ALA A 103 -7.87 10.78 9.47
CA ALA A 103 -8.94 11.19 10.39
C ALA A 103 -9.80 10.00 10.89
N GLU A 104 -9.83 8.87 10.17
CA GLU A 104 -10.57 7.67 10.57
C GLU A 104 -9.77 6.79 11.55
N VAL A 105 -8.44 6.76 11.41
CA VAL A 105 -7.55 5.91 12.24
C VAL A 105 -6.98 6.62 13.47
N ARG A 106 -7.36 7.88 13.72
CA ARG A 106 -7.00 8.67 14.91
C ARG A 106 -8.17 8.75 15.88
#